data_AF-A0AA41Y840-F1
#
_entry.id   AF-A0AA41Y840-F1
#
_cell.length_a   1.000
_cell.length_b   1.000
_cell.length_c   1.000
_cell.angle_alpha   90.00
_cell.angle_beta   90.00
_cell.angle_gamma   90.00
#
_symmetry.space_group_name_H-M   'P 1'
#
loop_
_entity.id
_entity.type
_entity.pdbx_description
1 polymer ?
#
loop_
_entity_poly.entity_id
_entity_poly.type
_entity_poly.pdbx_seq_one_letter_code
_entity_poly.pdbx_strand_id
1 'polypeptide(L)'
;MKRFNNIVLCASMLFMLAHIPLHLQPLFGAMKKTSVMPELQITQEYLGHSVQLVYLAAMWKEVFKSDTYQEGDGSTDARTTDGSIFNQKYSVIAGVSNIGLEANWCGLHFAQANWYAFGRQAWSNSIGSDQIAGEWLKLTFGPVGEDPGTAFPAIGRNLNFLEPVKQMMLKSREAAVNYSMPLGFTTFSRAQSYALWPWPMVWTRRNVSIVVSSFAMGL
;
A
#
# COMPACT_ATOMS: atom_id res chain seq x y z
N MET A 1 21.31 -19.85 -24.81
CA MET A 1 20.83 -19.10 -23.63
C MET A 1 19.45 -19.65 -23.27
N LYS A 2 19.29 -20.37 -22.14
CA LYS A 2 17.97 -20.91 -21.74
C LYS A 2 17.08 -19.73 -21.30
N ARG A 3 15.95 -19.52 -21.98
CA ARG A 3 14.94 -18.53 -21.59
C ARG A 3 14.17 -19.07 -20.38
N PHE A 4 14.23 -18.36 -19.26
CA PHE A 4 13.43 -18.66 -18.08
C PHE A 4 12.00 -18.12 -18.27
N ASN A 5 11.15 -18.89 -18.93
CA ASN A 5 9.77 -18.44 -19.27
C ASN A 5 8.75 -18.60 -18.14
N ASN A 6 9.16 -19.09 -16.96
CA ASN A 6 8.30 -19.34 -15.80
C ASN A 6 8.74 -18.55 -14.55
N ILE A 7 9.49 -17.45 -14.76
CA ILE A 7 9.95 -16.57 -13.67
C ILE A 7 9.23 -15.23 -13.79
N VAL A 8 8.75 -14.72 -12.66
CA VAL A 8 8.22 -13.37 -12.50
C VAL A 8 9.11 -12.66 -11.47
N LEU A 9 9.64 -11.50 -11.83
CA LEU A 9 10.43 -10.67 -10.93
C LEU A 9 9.51 -9.86 -10.02
N CYS A 10 9.68 -10.01 -8.71
CA CYS A 10 8.99 -9.19 -7.73
C CYS A 10 9.71 -7.85 -7.60
N ALA A 11 9.06 -6.77 -8.01
CA ALA A 11 9.57 -5.41 -7.84
C ALA A 11 8.87 -4.78 -6.64
N SER A 12 9.57 -4.79 -5.50
CA SER A 12 9.04 -4.19 -4.29
C SER A 12 8.85 -2.69 -4.47
N MET A 13 7.64 -2.25 -4.18
CA MET A 13 7.32 -0.85 -4.00
C MET A 13 7.72 -0.36 -2.59
N LEU A 14 8.29 -1.21 -1.71
CA LEU A 14 8.75 -0.79 -0.37
C LEU A 14 9.84 0.28 -0.41
N PHE A 15 10.71 0.30 -1.44
CA PHE A 15 11.72 1.36 -1.57
C PHE A 15 11.11 2.72 -1.87
N MET A 16 9.82 2.75 -2.23
CA MET A 16 8.98 3.93 -2.08
C MET A 16 8.51 3.97 -0.63
N LEU A 17 9.39 4.44 0.25
CA LEU A 17 9.01 4.84 1.60
C LEU A 17 7.73 5.65 1.48
N ALA A 18 6.75 5.29 2.30
CA ALA A 18 5.33 5.51 2.14
C ALA A 18 4.85 6.99 2.16
N HIS A 19 5.76 7.92 1.88
CA HIS A 19 5.69 9.34 2.16
C HIS A 19 5.92 10.23 0.93
N ILE A 20 6.19 9.67 -0.27
CA ILE A 20 6.50 10.48 -1.45
C ILE A 20 5.41 10.32 -2.54
N PRO A 21 4.90 11.42 -3.11
CA PRO A 21 3.91 11.39 -4.20
C PRO A 21 4.49 11.16 -5.60
N LEU A 22 5.71 10.64 -5.76
CA LEU A 22 6.33 10.64 -7.08
C LEU A 22 7.44 9.62 -7.28
N HIS A 23 7.14 8.32 -7.36
CA HIS A 23 8.14 7.39 -7.88
C HIS A 23 7.56 6.34 -8.83
N LEU A 24 8.04 6.42 -10.06
CA LEU A 24 8.05 5.36 -11.05
C LEU A 24 9.07 4.32 -10.58
N GLN A 25 8.72 3.04 -10.62
CA GLN A 25 9.68 1.97 -10.45
C GLN A 25 10.41 1.79 -11.80
N PRO A 26 11.71 2.13 -11.94
CA PRO A 26 12.38 2.16 -13.26
C PRO A 26 12.43 0.80 -13.94
N LEU A 27 12.23 -0.29 -13.18
CA LEU A 27 12.15 -1.63 -13.72
C LEU A 27 10.89 -1.84 -14.58
N PHE A 28 9.79 -1.14 -14.25
CA PHE A 28 8.58 -1.12 -15.05
C PHE A 28 8.84 -0.36 -16.35
N GLY A 29 8.52 -0.98 -17.47
CA GLY A 29 8.83 -0.45 -18.79
C GLY A 29 10.26 -0.74 -19.30
N ALA A 30 11.28 -0.77 -18.43
CA ALA A 30 12.64 -1.14 -18.84
C ALA A 30 12.78 -2.65 -19.14
N MET A 31 12.11 -3.51 -18.38
CA MET A 31 12.19 -4.96 -18.52
C MET A 31 11.16 -5.50 -19.53
N LYS A 32 11.42 -5.30 -20.83
CA LYS A 32 10.48 -5.67 -21.91
C LYS A 32 10.35 -7.17 -22.19
N LYS A 33 11.30 -7.98 -21.70
CA LYS A 33 11.40 -9.43 -21.99
C LYS A 33 11.23 -10.33 -20.76
N THR A 34 10.92 -9.73 -19.61
CA THR A 34 10.82 -10.44 -18.33
C THR A 34 9.52 -10.02 -17.66
N SER A 35 8.75 -10.97 -17.15
CA SER A 35 7.57 -10.64 -16.36
C SER A 35 7.98 -9.96 -15.06
N VAL A 36 7.37 -8.81 -14.75
CA VAL A 36 7.63 -8.07 -13.51
C VAL A 36 6.30 -7.81 -12.82
N MET A 37 6.23 -8.10 -11.52
CA MET A 37 5.06 -7.85 -10.68
C MET A 37 5.34 -6.77 -9.64
N PRO A 38 4.37 -5.87 -9.37
CA PRO A 38 4.42 -4.97 -8.25
C PRO A 38 4.18 -5.69 -6.92
N GLU A 39 4.97 -5.36 -5.90
CA GLU A 39 4.72 -5.77 -4.52
C GLU A 39 4.41 -4.54 -3.67
N LEU A 40 3.19 -4.49 -3.14
CA LEU A 40 2.64 -3.41 -2.33
C LEU A 40 2.74 -3.73 -0.84
N GLN A 41 2.99 -2.72 -0.02
CA GLN A 41 2.93 -2.86 1.43
C GLN A 41 1.53 -2.50 1.93
N ILE A 42 0.77 -3.47 2.46
CA ILE A 42 -0.54 -3.24 3.10
C ILE A 42 -0.34 -2.89 4.58
N THR A 43 0.65 -3.53 5.22
CA THR A 43 1.06 -3.20 6.58
C THR A 43 1.71 -1.82 6.66
N GLN A 44 1.38 -1.07 7.70
CA GLN A 44 1.77 0.33 7.85
C GLN A 44 3.10 0.47 8.61
N GLU A 45 4.13 -0.25 8.21
CA GLU A 45 5.45 -0.21 8.87
C GLU A 45 5.99 1.22 9.00
N TYR A 46 5.91 2.02 7.94
CA TYR A 46 6.39 3.41 7.93
C TYR A 46 5.28 4.43 8.19
N LEU A 47 4.01 3.99 8.22
CA LEU A 47 2.82 4.85 8.29
C LEU A 47 2.11 4.78 9.64
N GLY A 48 2.89 4.69 10.72
CA GLY A 48 2.36 4.72 12.08
C GLY A 48 1.68 3.44 12.55
N HIS A 49 2.05 2.30 11.95
CA HIS A 49 1.64 0.96 12.36
C HIS A 49 0.09 0.85 12.45
N SER A 50 -0.44 0.12 13.43
CA SER A 50 -1.88 -0.01 13.70
C SER A 50 -2.45 1.15 14.54
N VAL A 51 -1.78 2.32 14.58
CA VAL A 51 -2.21 3.48 15.38
C VAL A 51 -2.74 4.60 14.50
N GLN A 52 -2.05 4.91 13.39
CA GLN A 52 -2.40 6.01 12.51
C GLN A 52 -3.33 5.54 11.39
N LEU A 53 -4.41 6.29 11.16
CA LEU A 53 -5.29 6.06 10.03
C LEU A 53 -4.59 6.56 8.76
N VAL A 54 -4.20 5.63 7.89
CA VAL A 54 -3.69 5.95 6.55
C VAL A 54 -4.32 5.02 5.51
N TYR A 55 -5.06 5.61 4.58
CA TYR A 55 -5.71 4.89 3.49
C TYR A 55 -4.81 4.83 2.25
N LEU A 56 -4.35 3.63 1.91
CA LEU A 56 -3.28 3.39 0.92
C LEU A 56 -3.77 3.36 -0.53
N ALA A 57 -5.06 3.14 -0.76
CA ALA A 57 -5.59 2.96 -2.13
C ALA A 57 -5.34 4.18 -3.02
N ALA A 58 -5.34 5.39 -2.45
CA ALA A 58 -5.04 6.62 -3.19
C ALA A 58 -3.59 6.64 -3.69
N MET A 59 -2.64 6.20 -2.87
CA MET A 59 -1.23 6.09 -3.23
C MET A 59 -1.00 5.02 -4.29
N TRP A 60 -1.58 3.82 -4.13
CA TRP A 60 -1.44 2.77 -5.14
C TRP A 60 -2.04 3.16 -6.49
N LYS A 61 -3.17 3.89 -6.48
CA LYS A 61 -3.77 4.46 -7.70
C LYS A 61 -2.84 5.46 -8.39
N GLU A 62 -2.16 6.31 -7.62
CA GLU A 62 -1.16 7.24 -8.14
C GLU A 62 -0.01 6.48 -8.82
N VAL A 63 0.52 5.44 -8.16
CA VAL A 63 1.57 4.60 -8.75
C VAL A 63 1.10 3.93 -10.04
N PHE A 64 -0.05 3.22 -10.02
CA PHE A 64 -0.56 2.52 -11.20
C PHE A 64 -0.87 3.43 -12.40
N LYS A 65 -1.16 4.71 -12.15
CA LYS A 65 -1.40 5.72 -13.19
C LYS A 65 -0.15 6.47 -13.65
N SER A 66 0.97 6.30 -12.95
CA SER A 66 2.23 6.95 -13.32
C SER A 66 2.68 6.46 -14.69
N ASP A 67 3.00 7.38 -15.58
CA ASP A 67 3.43 7.07 -16.95
C ASP A 67 4.95 6.89 -17.00
N THR A 68 5.39 5.74 -17.51
CA THR A 68 6.82 5.43 -17.67
C THR A 68 7.41 6.03 -18.94
N TYR A 69 6.58 6.42 -19.92
CA TYR A 69 6.97 6.86 -21.26
C TYR A 69 7.86 5.87 -22.06
N GLN A 70 8.01 4.62 -21.59
CA GLN A 70 8.94 3.65 -22.20
C GLN A 70 8.53 3.16 -23.59
N GLU A 71 7.25 3.28 -23.93
CA GLU A 71 6.67 3.02 -25.26
C GLU A 71 5.79 4.20 -25.72
N GLY A 72 6.17 5.42 -25.34
CA GLY A 72 5.40 6.64 -25.62
C GLY A 72 4.31 6.93 -24.57
N ASP A 73 3.47 7.92 -24.88
CA ASP A 73 2.41 8.40 -23.98
C ASP A 73 1.38 7.31 -23.67
N GLY A 74 0.97 7.23 -22.41
CA GLY A 74 0.05 6.22 -21.89
C GLY A 74 0.72 4.91 -21.48
N SER A 75 2.05 4.87 -21.32
CA SER A 75 2.81 3.68 -20.88
C SER A 75 2.81 3.53 -19.36
N THR A 76 1.64 3.43 -18.75
CA THR A 76 1.53 3.45 -17.28
C THR A 76 2.10 2.21 -16.59
N ASP A 77 2.49 2.34 -15.31
CA ASP A 77 2.98 1.23 -14.49
C ASP A 77 2.03 0.03 -14.48
N ALA A 78 0.71 0.29 -14.41
CA ALA A 78 -0.29 -0.77 -14.53
C ALA A 78 -0.23 -1.49 -15.89
N ARG A 79 -0.10 -0.74 -16.99
CA ARG A 79 -0.08 -1.30 -18.35
C ARG A 79 1.21 -2.04 -18.69
N THR A 80 2.32 -1.65 -18.04
CA THR A 80 3.60 -2.36 -18.20
C THR A 80 3.64 -3.68 -17.43
N THR A 81 2.79 -3.86 -16.41
CA THR A 81 2.74 -5.04 -15.53
C THR A 81 1.53 -5.94 -15.77
N ASP A 82 0.44 -5.42 -16.35
CA ASP A 82 -0.75 -6.20 -16.75
C ASP A 82 -0.55 -6.99 -18.05
N GLY A 83 0.54 -6.71 -18.77
CA GLY A 83 0.90 -7.37 -20.02
C GLY A 83 0.32 -6.72 -21.28
N SER A 84 -0.46 -5.64 -21.15
CA SER A 84 -1.05 -4.93 -22.30
C SER A 84 -0.01 -4.31 -23.24
N ILE A 85 1.15 -3.90 -22.73
CA ILE A 85 2.23 -3.31 -23.53
C ILE A 85 3.24 -4.37 -24.02
N PHE A 86 3.75 -5.22 -23.12
CA PHE A 86 4.86 -6.14 -23.42
C PHE A 86 4.45 -7.60 -23.66
N ASN A 87 3.13 -7.89 -23.72
CA ASN A 87 2.59 -9.24 -23.88
C ASN A 87 3.21 -10.26 -22.90
N GLN A 88 3.26 -9.89 -21.63
CA GLN A 88 3.84 -10.72 -20.57
C GLN A 88 2.97 -11.96 -20.34
N LYS A 89 3.61 -13.11 -20.15
CA LYS A 89 2.91 -14.40 -19.93
C LYS A 89 2.14 -14.44 -18.61
N TYR A 90 2.69 -13.81 -17.58
CA TYR A 90 2.11 -13.74 -16.24
C TYR A 90 1.98 -12.29 -15.84
N SER A 91 0.81 -11.95 -15.31
CA SER A 91 0.56 -10.71 -14.58
C SER A 91 0.15 -11.08 -13.16
N VAL A 92 0.83 -10.50 -12.18
CA VAL A 92 0.67 -10.80 -10.77
C VAL A 92 0.86 -9.51 -10.00
N ILE A 93 0.30 -9.44 -8.80
CA ILE A 93 0.52 -8.39 -7.82
C ILE A 93 0.66 -9.06 -6.45
N ALA A 94 1.62 -8.60 -5.65
CA ALA A 94 1.85 -9.10 -4.30
C ALA A 94 1.52 -8.01 -3.27
N GLY A 95 1.06 -8.43 -2.09
CA GLY A 95 0.69 -7.55 -1.00
C GLY A 95 1.27 -8.06 0.32
N VAL A 96 2.07 -7.23 0.98
CA VAL A 96 2.59 -7.54 2.33
C VAL A 96 1.47 -7.31 3.34
N SER A 97 0.91 -8.42 3.80
CA SER A 97 -0.21 -8.53 4.73
C SER A 97 -0.08 -7.67 5.99
N ASN A 98 -1.20 -7.09 6.44
CA ASN A 98 -1.35 -6.39 7.73
C ASN A 98 -2.21 -7.14 8.77
N ILE A 99 -2.52 -8.43 8.56
CA ILE A 99 -3.33 -9.21 9.50
C ILE A 99 -2.49 -9.92 10.56
N GLY A 100 -3.08 -10.08 11.74
CA GLY A 100 -2.59 -10.82 12.89
C GLY A 100 -3.72 -11.58 13.60
N LEU A 101 -3.50 -11.90 14.87
CA LEU A 101 -4.44 -12.65 15.71
C LEU A 101 -5.47 -11.74 16.43
N GLU A 102 -5.44 -10.43 16.21
CA GLU A 102 -6.42 -9.53 16.84
C GLU A 102 -7.85 -9.82 16.36
N ALA A 103 -8.84 -9.52 17.20
CA ALA A 103 -10.26 -9.79 16.89
C ALA A 103 -10.75 -9.07 15.61
N ASN A 104 -10.16 -7.92 15.28
CA ASN A 104 -10.45 -7.18 14.05
C ASN A 104 -9.42 -7.46 12.94
N TRP A 105 -8.54 -8.45 13.13
CA TRP A 105 -7.46 -8.90 12.25
C TRP A 105 -6.34 -7.89 12.02
N CYS A 106 -6.63 -6.60 11.84
CA CYS A 106 -5.65 -5.60 11.37
C CYS A 106 -5.14 -4.65 12.48
N GLY A 107 -5.52 -4.86 13.75
CA GLY A 107 -5.28 -3.97 14.87
C GLY A 107 -6.12 -2.68 14.83
N LEU A 108 -6.06 -1.93 13.72
CA LEU A 108 -6.87 -0.73 13.46
C LEU A 108 -8.07 -1.07 12.55
N HIS A 109 -9.27 -0.64 12.92
CA HIS A 109 -10.49 -0.88 12.10
C HIS A 109 -10.36 -0.37 10.66
N PHE A 110 -9.77 0.82 10.47
CA PHE A 110 -9.56 1.39 9.13
C PHE A 110 -8.43 0.71 8.34
N ALA A 111 -7.55 -0.05 8.99
CA ALA A 111 -6.52 -0.82 8.27
C ALA A 111 -7.12 -2.00 7.48
N GLN A 112 -8.33 -2.45 7.83
CA GLN A 112 -9.10 -3.40 7.02
C GLN A 112 -9.45 -2.83 5.64
N ALA A 113 -9.65 -1.51 5.54
CA ALA A 113 -9.93 -0.85 4.26
C ALA A 113 -8.76 -0.98 3.29
N ASN A 114 -7.52 -1.01 3.78
CA ASN A 114 -6.33 -1.20 2.95
C ASN A 114 -6.25 -2.61 2.38
N TRP A 115 -6.60 -3.62 3.18
CA TRP A 115 -6.70 -5.00 2.71
C TRP A 115 -7.78 -5.16 1.63
N TYR A 116 -8.97 -4.57 1.87
CA TYR A 116 -10.06 -4.56 0.89
C TYR A 116 -9.63 -3.84 -0.40
N ALA A 117 -9.00 -2.67 -0.28
CA ALA A 117 -8.50 -1.90 -1.42
C ALA A 117 -7.48 -2.68 -2.25
N PHE A 118 -6.57 -3.40 -1.60
CA PHE A 118 -5.57 -4.22 -2.28
C PHE A 118 -6.24 -5.25 -3.18
N GLY A 119 -7.21 -6.01 -2.65
CA GLY A 119 -7.94 -7.01 -3.43
C GLY A 119 -8.71 -6.39 -4.61
N ARG A 120 -9.35 -5.23 -4.40
CA ARG A 120 -10.07 -4.53 -5.47
C ARG A 120 -9.16 -4.02 -6.59
N GLN A 121 -8.00 -3.46 -6.24
CA GLN A 121 -7.04 -2.96 -7.23
C GLN A 121 -6.27 -4.09 -7.92
N ALA A 122 -6.01 -5.20 -7.22
CA ALA A 122 -5.47 -6.41 -7.81
C ALA A 122 -6.42 -7.00 -8.87
N TRP A 123 -7.73 -6.91 -8.64
CA TRP A 123 -8.74 -7.32 -9.62
C TRP A 123 -8.88 -6.33 -10.79
N SER A 124 -8.85 -5.03 -10.50
CA SER A 124 -8.97 -3.98 -11.51
C SER A 124 -8.10 -2.78 -11.16
N ASN A 125 -7.04 -2.57 -11.93
CA ASN A 125 -6.09 -1.47 -11.73
C ASN A 125 -6.66 -0.07 -12.04
N SER A 126 -7.83 0.02 -12.68
CA SER A 126 -8.47 1.27 -13.09
C SER A 126 -9.47 1.83 -12.08
N ILE A 127 -9.82 1.07 -11.03
CA ILE A 127 -10.86 1.45 -10.07
C ILE A 127 -10.46 2.69 -9.24
N GLY A 128 -11.46 3.54 -8.93
CA GLY A 128 -11.27 4.72 -8.09
C GLY A 128 -11.02 4.38 -6.62
N SER A 129 -10.04 5.05 -5.99
CA SER A 129 -9.80 4.94 -4.55
C SER A 129 -11.00 5.43 -3.71
N ASP A 130 -11.73 6.43 -4.23
CA ASP A 130 -12.99 6.96 -3.71
C ASP A 130 -14.14 5.95 -3.80
N GLN A 131 -14.23 5.23 -4.92
CA GLN A 131 -15.20 4.16 -5.11
C GLN A 131 -14.95 3.02 -4.12
N ILE A 132 -13.71 2.54 -4.02
CA ILE A 132 -13.32 1.49 -3.07
C ILE A 132 -13.67 1.90 -1.64
N ALA A 133 -13.34 3.14 -1.24
CA ALA A 133 -13.63 3.62 0.11
C ALA A 133 -15.14 3.63 0.37
N GLY A 134 -15.95 4.08 -0.59
CA GLY A 134 -17.40 4.07 -0.48
C GLY A 134 -17.99 2.66 -0.38
N GLU A 135 -17.48 1.69 -1.13
CA GLU A 135 -17.89 0.29 -1.05
C GLU A 135 -17.56 -0.31 0.32
N TRP A 136 -16.31 -0.17 0.76
CA TRP A 136 -15.87 -0.69 2.06
C TRP A 136 -16.63 -0.07 3.22
N LEU A 137 -16.85 1.25 3.20
CA LEU A 137 -17.61 1.94 4.24
C LEU A 137 -19.06 1.45 4.33
N LYS A 138 -19.71 1.16 3.19
CA LYS A 138 -21.06 0.60 3.17
C LYS A 138 -21.10 -0.82 3.73
N LEU A 139 -20.12 -1.66 3.39
CA LEU A 139 -20.05 -3.04 3.88
C LEU A 139 -19.74 -3.10 5.39
N THR A 140 -18.86 -2.23 5.88
CA THR A 140 -18.40 -2.25 7.27
C THR A 140 -19.31 -1.44 8.20
N PHE A 141 -19.72 -0.25 7.78
CA PHE A 141 -20.46 0.72 8.61
C PHE A 141 -21.79 1.18 8.00
N GLY A 142 -22.20 0.66 6.84
CA GLY A 142 -23.47 1.02 6.21
C GLY A 142 -24.66 0.43 6.96
N PRO A 143 -25.87 0.99 6.82
CA PRO A 143 -27.06 0.47 7.50
C PRO A 143 -27.26 -1.00 7.13
N VAL A 144 -27.29 -1.88 8.15
CA VAL A 144 -27.80 -3.24 7.96
C VAL A 144 -29.31 -3.08 7.86
N GLY A 145 -29.95 -3.67 6.84
CA GLY A 145 -31.41 -3.83 6.87
C GLY A 145 -31.80 -4.49 8.18
N GLU A 146 -32.97 -4.15 8.73
CA GLU A 146 -33.45 -4.68 10.01
C GLU A 146 -33.44 -6.21 10.00
N ASP A 147 -32.35 -6.81 10.45
CA ASP A 147 -32.22 -8.26 10.57
C ASP A 147 -32.45 -8.59 12.05
N PRO A 148 -33.61 -9.16 12.43
CA PRO A 148 -34.09 -9.25 13.80
C PRO A 148 -33.26 -10.17 14.73
N GLY A 149 -32.14 -10.73 14.24
CA GLY A 149 -31.26 -11.63 14.99
C GLY A 149 -29.87 -11.08 15.35
N THR A 150 -29.53 -9.85 14.96
CA THR A 150 -28.19 -9.30 15.26
C THR A 150 -28.17 -8.58 16.62
N ALA A 151 -27.34 -9.09 17.54
CA ALA A 151 -27.24 -8.64 18.94
C ALA A 151 -26.66 -7.23 19.13
N PHE A 152 -26.33 -6.52 18.05
CA PHE A 152 -25.89 -5.14 18.09
C PHE A 152 -27.02 -4.24 17.59
N PRO A 153 -27.64 -3.42 18.46
CA PRO A 153 -28.68 -2.49 18.01
C PRO A 153 -28.13 -1.64 16.87
N ALA A 154 -29.00 -1.28 15.91
CA ALA A 154 -28.67 -0.35 14.83
C ALA A 154 -28.31 1.02 15.44
N ILE A 155 -27.08 1.17 15.94
CA ILE A 155 -26.57 2.43 16.46
C ILE A 155 -26.55 3.38 15.26
N GLY A 156 -27.56 4.24 15.18
CA GLY A 156 -27.85 5.24 14.15
C GLY A 156 -26.83 5.32 13.01
N ARG A 157 -26.84 4.34 12.09
CA ARG A 157 -26.00 4.35 10.89
C ARG A 157 -26.59 5.35 9.90
N ASN A 158 -26.30 6.63 10.15
CA ASN A 158 -26.76 7.75 9.34
C ASN A 158 -26.01 7.75 8.01
N LEU A 159 -26.71 7.83 6.87
CA LEU A 159 -26.07 7.99 5.56
C LEU A 159 -25.15 9.23 5.51
N ASN A 160 -25.43 10.24 6.34
CA ASN A 160 -24.59 11.42 6.54
C ASN A 160 -23.21 11.11 7.17
N PHE A 161 -22.98 9.89 7.68
CA PHE A 161 -21.66 9.44 8.16
C PHE A 161 -20.72 9.04 7.02
N LEU A 162 -21.26 8.47 5.94
CA LEU A 162 -20.43 7.85 4.90
C LEU A 162 -19.57 8.87 4.15
N GLU A 163 -20.15 10.02 3.80
CA GLU A 163 -19.43 11.02 3.00
C GLU A 163 -18.28 11.70 3.79
N PRO A 164 -18.48 12.22 5.02
CA PRO A 164 -17.39 12.81 5.79
C PRO A 164 -16.26 11.82 6.08
N VAL A 165 -16.59 10.57 6.40
CA VAL A 165 -15.58 9.53 6.70
C VAL A 165 -14.83 9.10 5.45
N LYS A 166 -15.50 9.00 4.30
CA LYS A 166 -14.83 8.78 3.01
C LYS A 166 -13.83 9.90 2.72
N GLN A 167 -14.21 11.16 2.93
CA GLN A 167 -13.30 12.30 2.75
C GLN A 167 -12.12 12.26 3.74
N MET A 168 -12.36 11.88 5.00
CA MET A 168 -11.31 11.67 6.00
C MET A 168 -10.33 10.59 5.54
N MET A 169 -10.82 9.43 5.05
CA MET A 169 -9.97 8.37 4.51
C MET A 169 -9.15 8.87 3.33
N LEU A 170 -9.76 9.53 2.35
CA LEU A 170 -9.05 10.01 1.15
C LEU A 170 -7.95 11.03 1.48
N LYS A 171 -8.15 11.86 2.51
CA LYS A 171 -7.16 12.86 2.95
C LYS A 171 -6.08 12.31 3.90
N SER A 172 -6.30 11.14 4.48
CA SER A 172 -5.45 10.59 5.53
C SER A 172 -4.00 10.33 5.09
N ARG A 173 -3.80 9.83 3.86
CA ARG A 173 -2.45 9.66 3.28
C ARG A 173 -1.72 10.98 3.16
N GLU A 174 -2.37 12.00 2.63
CA GLU A 174 -1.73 13.29 2.45
C GLU A 174 -1.44 13.97 3.79
N ALA A 175 -2.30 13.76 4.79
CA ALA A 175 -1.99 14.16 6.17
C ALA A 175 -0.71 13.47 6.67
N ALA A 176 -0.59 12.15 6.47
CA ALA A 176 0.61 11.38 6.82
C ALA A 176 1.88 11.92 6.17
N VAL A 177 1.84 12.20 4.86
CA VAL A 177 2.94 12.83 4.12
C VAL A 177 3.30 14.19 4.71
N ASN A 178 2.30 15.05 4.94
CA ASN A 178 2.51 16.43 5.35
C ASN A 178 3.20 16.60 6.70
N TYR A 179 2.85 15.79 7.72
CA TYR A 179 3.50 15.89 9.03
C TYR A 179 4.79 15.07 9.13
N SER A 180 5.04 14.15 8.18
CA SER A 180 6.23 13.30 8.19
C SER A 180 7.34 13.86 7.31
N MET A 181 7.14 13.81 5.99
CA MET A 181 8.17 14.08 4.99
C MET A 181 7.53 14.77 3.76
N PRO A 182 7.14 16.06 3.86
CA PRO A 182 6.54 16.77 2.75
C PRO A 182 7.57 17.07 1.64
N LEU A 183 7.10 17.52 0.46
CA LEU A 183 7.94 18.02 -0.65
C LEU A 183 8.95 17.00 -1.21
N GLY A 184 8.71 15.70 -1.04
CA GLY A 184 9.59 14.63 -1.52
C GLY A 184 10.79 14.34 -0.63
N PHE A 185 10.83 14.87 0.60
CA PHE A 185 11.76 14.38 1.61
C PHE A 185 11.47 12.92 1.96
N THR A 186 12.50 12.18 2.36
CA THR A 186 12.39 10.75 2.67
C THR A 186 13.37 10.33 3.77
N THR A 187 13.23 9.11 4.30
CA THR A 187 14.16 8.46 5.24
C THR A 187 14.33 9.12 6.62
N PHE A 188 13.30 9.76 7.19
CA PHE A 188 13.35 10.21 8.59
C PHE A 188 13.04 9.12 9.63
N SER A 189 12.82 7.85 9.27
CA SER A 189 12.48 6.79 10.22
C SER A 189 13.67 5.85 10.53
N ARG A 190 13.86 5.48 11.82
CA ARG A 190 14.83 4.45 12.26
C ARG A 190 14.36 3.02 11.91
N ALA A 191 15.16 2.01 12.28
CA ALA A 191 14.85 0.58 12.19
C ALA A 191 13.53 0.12 12.87
N GLN A 192 12.89 0.97 13.68
CA GLN A 192 11.57 0.70 14.30
C GLN A 192 10.41 1.40 13.57
N SER A 193 10.72 2.18 12.51
CA SER A 193 9.82 2.78 11.52
C SER A 193 8.66 3.66 12.02
N TYR A 194 8.55 3.87 13.34
CA TYR A 194 7.41 4.54 13.97
C TYR A 194 7.55 6.07 14.13
N ALA A 195 8.76 6.60 14.32
CA ALA A 195 8.99 8.01 14.67
C ALA A 195 10.03 8.70 13.77
N LEU A 196 9.84 10.01 13.58
CA LEU A 196 10.73 10.87 12.80
C LEU A 196 12.01 11.20 13.57
N TRP A 197 13.13 11.16 12.86
CA TRP A 197 14.47 11.40 13.36
C TRP A 197 15.28 12.09 12.26
N PRO A 198 15.22 13.43 12.18
CA PRO A 198 15.75 14.17 11.04
C PRO A 198 17.28 14.33 11.02
N TRP A 199 17.98 13.99 12.11
CA TRP A 199 19.44 14.10 12.20
C TRP A 199 20.15 12.78 11.80
N PRO A 200 21.30 12.86 11.11
CA PRO A 200 21.99 11.71 10.55
C PRO A 200 22.46 10.70 11.61
N MET A 201 22.56 9.43 11.23
CA MET A 201 23.23 8.41 12.05
C MET A 201 24.71 8.74 12.19
N VAL A 202 25.13 9.18 13.39
CA VAL A 202 26.55 9.14 13.76
C VAL A 202 26.90 7.69 14.06
N TRP A 203 27.46 7.00 13.07
CA TRP A 203 28.14 5.73 13.30
C TRP A 203 29.45 6.01 14.05
N THR A 204 29.42 5.96 15.38
CA THR A 204 30.67 5.80 16.13
C THR A 204 31.18 4.39 15.88
N ARG A 205 32.13 4.24 14.94
CA ARG A 205 32.92 3.01 14.79
C ARG A 205 33.66 2.76 16.11
N ARG A 206 33.13 1.89 16.97
CA ARG A 206 33.93 1.16 17.95
C ARG A 206 33.99 -0.30 17.50
N ASN A 207 35.12 -0.62 16.88
CA ASN A 207 35.72 -1.93 16.61
C ASN A 207 34.81 -3.15 16.39
N VAL A 208 34.89 -3.63 15.14
CA VAL A 208 34.61 -4.97 14.62
C VAL A 208 34.31 -6.05 15.66
N SER A 209 33.08 -6.57 15.61
CA SER A 209 32.77 -7.99 15.77
C SER A 209 31.57 -8.28 14.88
N ILE A 210 31.74 -9.19 13.93
CA ILE A 210 30.67 -9.66 13.05
C ILE A 210 29.64 -10.37 13.93
N VAL A 211 28.52 -9.71 14.21
CA VAL A 211 27.33 -10.36 14.75
C VAL A 211 26.41 -10.59 13.56
N VAL A 212 26.32 -11.85 13.13
CA VAL A 212 25.24 -12.32 12.26
C VAL A 212 23.97 -12.25 13.11
N SER A 213 23.14 -11.23 12.93
CA SER A 213 21.82 -11.19 13.57
C SER A 213 20.90 -12.17 12.84
N SER A 214 20.65 -13.33 13.46
CA SER A 214 19.53 -14.20 13.09
C SER A 214 18.22 -13.44 13.33
N PHE A 215 17.36 -13.41 12.30
CA PHE A 215 15.95 -13.11 12.47
C PHE A 215 15.33 -14.21 13.35
N ALA A 216 14.96 -13.85 14.58
CA ALA A 216 14.02 -14.62 15.37
C ALA A 216 12.83 -13.71 15.65
N MET A 217 11.74 -13.93 14.90
CA MET A 217 10.41 -13.48 15.31
C MET A 217 10.08 -14.20 16.63
N GLY A 218 10.11 -13.44 17.73
CA GLY A 218 9.50 -13.83 19.00
C GLY A 218 8.06 -13.33 19.01
N LEU A 219 7.16 -14.26 19.29
CA LEU A 219 5.70 -14.19 19.42
C LEU A 219 5.14 -12.89 20.02
#